data_AF-A0A3P3YDC8-F1
#
_entry.id   AF-A0A3P3YDC8-F1
#
_cell.length_a   1.000
_cell.length_b   1.000
_cell.length_c   1.000
_cell.angle_alpha   90.00
_cell.angle_beta   90.00
_cell.angle_gamma   90.00
#
_symmetry.space_group_name_H-M   'P 1'
#
loop_
_entity.id
_entity.type
_entity.pdbx_description
1 polymer ?
#
loop_
_entity_poly.entity_id
_entity_poly.type
_entity_poly.pdbx_seq_one_letter_code
_entity_poly.pdbx_strand_id
1 'polypeptide(L)'
;MTACSHCASSIRSSWLLSQGVCAHTGRGFSSCLRRSSDAYLTLIIRPYRSESFMLSFAHRASSGSSNSTNANRRVFSTIPPTGGGIVTSTSSPNIWNADRTISSVTSIDKPPTYSVRRVGATSGTTSSTSAKDILKARTPRPTCSSQSRSTMAVDEAANGNLITDEEARLYDRQIRVWGMDAQNRMRRSHVLVCGLNSIHGEVCKNIVLAGVGALTILDHRVVTEDDDVSAYFLCNTDDCGKFRALTMAPRLAELNPNVKIHTVTDALEACAPEFFDQFDVISLSGYGLSTISAVENIARSSSNAPAVFVTEPNNFDAWFAQNLHQHKFVRVTKGEDGADDVHVNDEATFPALAEVFSCPASDVLKAAGRRMKSTAAQFLSIRLIYEFEREQSRWPASTDMDTLMEMRSTLIENERLDSRTFDQTVLRNVAGNWGLESAPSSAIIGGVLGQEILKTITHKDPPLSNFTFLSGMDGSVNNVHVQRSASASP
;
A
#
# COMPACT_ATOMS: atom_id res chain seq x y z
N MET A 1 37.70 37.57 -18.24
CA MET A 1 38.21 37.26 -19.59
C MET A 1 38.39 35.75 -19.69
N THR A 2 37.56 35.12 -20.52
CA THR A 2 37.78 33.85 -21.29
C THR A 2 38.46 32.67 -20.58
N ALA A 3 37.71 31.64 -20.14
CA ALA A 3 37.11 30.54 -20.91
C ALA A 3 38.09 29.41 -21.28
N CYS A 4 37.86 28.22 -20.72
CA CYS A 4 38.01 26.96 -21.45
C CYS A 4 37.07 25.90 -20.86
N SER A 5 35.97 25.68 -21.58
CA SER A 5 35.03 24.57 -21.49
C SER A 5 35.66 23.29 -22.04
N HIS A 6 35.63 22.18 -21.29
CA HIS A 6 35.46 20.79 -21.77
C HIS A 6 35.80 19.81 -20.61
N CYS A 7 34.79 19.40 -19.84
CA CYS A 7 34.72 18.08 -19.18
C CYS A 7 33.36 17.93 -18.48
N ALA A 8 32.30 17.81 -19.29
CA ALA A 8 30.97 17.43 -18.81
C ALA A 8 30.39 16.43 -19.82
N SER A 9 30.98 15.24 -19.86
CA SER A 9 30.41 14.05 -20.49
C SER A 9 31.25 12.82 -20.09
N SER A 10 30.57 11.72 -19.79
CA SER A 10 31.13 10.39 -19.49
C SER A 10 31.39 10.02 -18.02
N ILE A 11 30.31 9.84 -17.26
CA ILE A 11 30.18 8.69 -16.36
C ILE A 11 28.83 8.03 -16.64
N ARG A 12 28.76 7.33 -17.78
CA ARG A 12 27.84 6.23 -18.03
C ARG A 12 28.71 5.02 -18.37
N SER A 13 28.36 3.87 -17.79
CA SER A 13 28.76 2.53 -18.25
C SER A 13 30.17 2.04 -17.88
N SER A 14 30.28 1.32 -16.76
CA SER A 14 31.25 0.23 -16.62
C SER A 14 30.64 -0.84 -15.71
N TRP A 15 30.00 -1.85 -16.30
CA TRP A 15 29.98 -3.24 -15.81
C TRP A 15 29.51 -4.12 -16.98
N LEU A 16 30.47 -4.57 -17.79
CA LEU A 16 30.32 -5.70 -18.69
C LEU A 16 31.66 -6.43 -18.77
N LEU A 17 31.54 -7.76 -18.85
CA LEU A 17 32.53 -8.79 -19.18
C LEU A 17 33.33 -9.42 -18.04
N SER A 18 32.78 -10.54 -17.57
CA SER A 18 33.49 -11.83 -17.62
C SER A 18 32.48 -12.93 -17.97
N GLN A 19 32.32 -13.22 -19.27
CA GLN A 19 31.79 -14.51 -19.70
C GLN A 19 32.96 -15.48 -19.87
N GLY A 20 32.97 -16.53 -19.04
CA GLY A 20 33.72 -17.74 -19.31
C GLY A 20 32.85 -18.68 -20.14
N VAL A 21 33.30 -18.94 -21.36
CA VAL A 21 32.81 -19.96 -22.28
C VAL A 21 33.03 -21.34 -21.65
N CYS A 22 32.01 -22.22 -21.68
CA CYS A 22 32.25 -23.66 -21.76
C CYS A 22 31.11 -24.36 -22.50
N ALA A 23 31.42 -24.88 -23.68
CA ALA A 23 30.54 -25.70 -24.49
C ALA A 23 30.94 -27.18 -24.36
N HIS A 24 29.91 -28.03 -24.19
CA HIS A 24 29.80 -29.46 -24.52
C HIS A 24 30.67 -30.49 -23.79
N THR A 25 30.00 -31.43 -23.11
CA THR A 25 29.91 -32.87 -23.50
C THR A 25 28.85 -33.63 -22.67
N GLY A 26 27.92 -34.30 -23.34
CA GLY A 26 27.70 -35.75 -23.21
C GLY A 26 26.92 -36.37 -22.04
N ARG A 27 25.77 -36.96 -22.40
CA ARG A 27 25.07 -38.17 -21.86
C ARG A 27 24.24 -38.02 -20.58
N GLY A 28 23.00 -38.49 -20.70
CA GLY A 28 21.96 -38.37 -19.69
C GLY A 28 21.83 -39.54 -18.73
N PHE A 29 20.92 -39.34 -17.78
CA PHE A 29 20.21 -40.37 -17.05
C PHE A 29 18.78 -39.89 -16.78
N SER A 30 17.80 -40.72 -17.15
CA SER A 30 16.39 -40.49 -16.88
C SER A 30 16.03 -40.87 -15.44
N SER A 31 14.88 -40.35 -14.99
CA SER A 31 14.04 -40.81 -13.87
C SER A 31 14.48 -40.44 -12.44
N CYS A 32 13.76 -39.48 -11.84
CA CYS A 32 13.02 -39.66 -10.59
C CYS A 32 12.08 -38.47 -10.34
N LEU A 33 10.85 -38.62 -10.82
CA LEU A 33 9.69 -37.83 -10.41
C LEU A 33 9.21 -38.36 -9.05
N ARG A 34 9.17 -37.51 -8.00
CA ARG A 34 8.03 -37.37 -7.07
C ARG A 34 8.27 -36.31 -5.99
N ARG A 35 7.38 -35.32 -6.01
CA ARG A 35 6.77 -34.54 -4.90
C ARG A 35 7.69 -33.85 -3.88
N SER A 36 7.72 -32.52 -3.99
CA SER A 36 7.52 -31.60 -2.85
C SER A 36 7.24 -30.19 -3.39
N SER A 37 5.97 -29.87 -3.56
CA SER A 37 5.48 -28.50 -3.71
C SER A 37 5.46 -27.86 -2.33
N ASP A 38 6.47 -27.05 -2.02
CA ASP A 38 6.47 -25.95 -1.05
C ASP A 38 7.87 -25.33 -1.04
N ALA A 39 8.02 -24.20 -1.75
CA ALA A 39 9.22 -23.37 -1.64
C ALA A 39 8.80 -22.02 -1.06
N TYR A 40 8.89 -21.92 0.27
CA TYR A 40 8.86 -20.64 0.98
C TYR A 40 10.11 -19.84 0.63
N LEU A 41 9.91 -18.66 0.02
CA LEU A 41 10.96 -17.67 -0.15
C LEU A 41 11.28 -17.07 1.24
N THR A 42 12.27 -17.61 1.93
CA THR A 42 12.76 -17.03 3.19
C THR A 42 13.66 -15.85 2.85
N LEU A 43 13.17 -14.63 3.03
CA LEU A 43 13.97 -13.42 2.89
C LEU A 43 14.88 -13.26 4.13
N ILE A 44 16.13 -13.73 4.05
CA ILE A 44 17.11 -13.49 5.12
C ILE A 44 17.68 -12.08 4.93
N ILE A 45 17.16 -11.11 5.68
CA ILE A 45 17.76 -9.79 5.82
C ILE A 45 18.98 -9.94 6.74
N ARG A 46 20.20 -9.86 6.19
CA ARG A 46 21.40 -9.69 7.01
C ARG A 46 21.66 -8.20 7.26
N PRO A 47 21.80 -7.75 8.52
CA PRO A 47 22.19 -6.37 8.79
C PRO A 47 23.65 -6.14 8.37
N TYR A 48 23.87 -5.03 7.68
CA TYR A 48 25.19 -4.54 7.30
C TYR A 48 25.93 -4.07 8.56
N ARG A 49 27.04 -4.72 8.92
CA ARG A 49 27.99 -4.24 9.93
C ARG A 49 29.25 -3.74 9.23
N SER A 50 29.55 -2.46 9.42
CA SER A 50 30.81 -1.83 9.09
C SER A 50 31.85 -2.12 10.18
N GLU A 51 32.77 -3.05 9.96
CA GLU A 51 34.03 -3.09 10.70
C GLU A 51 35.17 -3.45 9.75
N SER A 52 36.12 -2.53 9.62
CA SER A 52 37.43 -2.75 9.04
C SER A 52 38.21 -3.72 9.92
N PHE A 53 38.72 -4.84 9.40
CA PHE A 53 39.92 -5.46 9.96
C PHE A 53 40.68 -6.31 8.93
N MET A 54 42.00 -6.29 9.13
CA MET A 54 43.05 -6.78 8.26
C MET A 54 43.00 -8.26 7.90
N LEU A 55 43.55 -8.54 6.71
CA LEU A 55 44.00 -9.83 6.21
C LEU A 55 44.89 -10.57 7.24
N SER A 56 44.53 -11.81 7.54
CA SER A 56 45.48 -12.86 7.90
C SER A 56 45.00 -14.21 7.39
N PHE A 57 45.86 -14.86 6.61
CA PHE A 57 45.70 -16.20 6.08
C PHE A 57 45.88 -17.26 7.19
N ALA A 58 45.00 -18.27 7.23
CA ALA A 58 45.35 -19.57 7.80
C ALA A 58 44.57 -20.70 7.11
N HIS A 59 45.34 -21.67 6.62
CA HIS A 59 44.95 -22.87 5.89
C HIS A 59 44.56 -24.02 6.84
N ARG A 60 43.92 -25.06 6.25
CA ARG A 60 43.63 -26.44 6.72
C ARG A 60 42.30 -26.63 7.47
N ALA A 61 41.60 -27.75 7.32
CA ALA A 61 41.66 -28.89 6.41
C ALA A 61 40.36 -29.69 6.59
N SER A 62 39.97 -30.42 5.55
CA SER A 62 38.83 -31.32 5.47
C SER A 62 39.07 -32.67 6.16
N SER A 63 38.04 -33.16 6.86
CA SER A 63 37.69 -34.57 7.07
C SER A 63 36.26 -34.59 7.61
N GLY A 64 35.23 -35.25 7.09
CA GLY A 64 35.18 -36.46 6.28
C GLY A 64 34.44 -37.54 7.08
N SER A 65 33.31 -38.02 6.54
CA SER A 65 32.49 -39.17 7.01
C SER A 65 31.59 -38.92 8.23
N SER A 66 30.40 -39.52 8.40
CA SER A 66 29.56 -40.41 7.57
C SER A 66 28.24 -40.68 8.31
N ASN A 67 27.14 -40.80 7.56
CA ASN A 67 25.90 -41.55 7.79
C ASN A 67 25.69 -42.27 9.14
N SER A 68 24.54 -42.08 9.80
CA SER A 68 23.34 -42.90 9.53
C SER A 68 22.22 -42.67 10.55
N THR A 69 21.03 -42.51 9.98
CA THR A 69 19.68 -42.80 10.47
C THR A 69 19.54 -43.86 11.57
N ASN A 70 18.70 -43.60 12.58
CA ASN A 70 17.46 -44.38 12.72
C ASN A 70 16.44 -43.79 13.71
N ALA A 71 15.17 -43.97 13.34
CA ALA A 71 13.97 -43.54 14.03
C ALA A 71 13.47 -44.57 15.06
N ASN A 72 12.79 -44.12 16.13
CA ASN A 72 11.38 -44.42 16.46
C ASN A 72 11.04 -44.31 17.96
N ARG A 73 10.01 -43.47 18.24
CA ARG A 73 8.80 -43.70 19.06
C ARG A 73 8.81 -44.70 20.25
N ARG A 74 8.40 -44.19 21.42
CA ARG A 74 7.21 -44.54 22.27
C ARG A 74 7.42 -43.92 23.69
N VAL A 75 6.59 -42.99 24.18
CA VAL A 75 5.32 -43.11 24.94
C VAL A 75 5.40 -43.91 26.26
N PHE A 76 5.17 -43.22 27.39
CA PHE A 76 4.43 -43.55 28.66
C PHE A 76 4.98 -42.61 29.77
N SER A 77 4.25 -41.63 30.33
CA SER A 77 3.32 -41.69 31.51
C SER A 77 3.95 -42.44 32.70
N THR A 78 4.01 -42.00 33.97
CA THR A 78 3.17 -41.08 34.78
C THR A 78 3.79 -40.90 36.19
N ILE A 79 3.62 -39.69 36.79
CA ILE A 79 3.25 -39.39 38.21
C ILE A 79 4.34 -39.37 39.33
N PRO A 80 4.20 -38.47 40.35
CA PRO A 80 5.26 -37.74 41.09
C PRO A 80 5.47 -38.26 42.53
N PRO A 81 6.13 -37.47 43.43
CA PRO A 81 5.33 -36.78 44.45
C PRO A 81 5.88 -35.42 44.98
N THR A 82 4.95 -34.59 45.50
CA THR A 82 4.97 -33.72 46.73
C THR A 82 6.27 -33.01 47.14
N GLY A 83 6.32 -31.74 47.55
CA GLY A 83 5.33 -30.77 48.03
C GLY A 83 6.01 -29.81 49.01
N GLY A 84 5.50 -28.58 49.13
CA GLY A 84 5.69 -27.72 50.32
C GLY A 84 6.53 -26.44 50.15
N GLY A 85 5.92 -25.30 50.49
CA GLY A 85 6.64 -24.16 51.08
C GLY A 85 6.43 -22.79 50.42
N ILE A 86 5.45 -22.04 50.93
CA ILE A 86 5.15 -20.62 50.63
C ILE A 86 6.18 -19.70 51.30
N VAL A 87 6.70 -18.68 50.59
CA VAL A 87 7.07 -17.37 51.17
C VAL A 87 6.75 -16.26 50.16
N THR A 88 6.02 -15.25 50.63
CA THR A 88 5.61 -14.02 49.93
C THR A 88 6.74 -12.99 49.89
N SER A 89 6.91 -12.26 48.79
CA SER A 89 7.25 -10.82 48.83
C SER A 89 7.04 -10.14 47.48
N THR A 90 6.58 -8.91 47.57
CA THR A 90 6.20 -7.94 46.52
C THR A 90 7.40 -7.27 45.85
N SER A 91 7.35 -7.00 44.55
CA SER A 91 7.76 -5.71 43.94
C SER A 91 7.69 -5.70 42.40
N SER A 92 7.22 -4.57 41.89
CA SER A 92 7.03 -4.13 40.50
C SER A 92 8.37 -3.81 39.79
N PRO A 93 8.36 -3.52 38.46
CA PRO A 93 9.44 -3.88 37.54
C PRO A 93 10.57 -2.85 37.39
N ASN A 94 11.76 -3.38 37.04
CA ASN A 94 12.99 -2.64 36.81
C ASN A 94 12.99 -1.84 35.50
N ILE A 95 13.21 -0.54 35.66
CA ILE A 95 13.64 0.44 34.65
C ILE A 95 15.15 0.29 34.45
N TRP A 96 15.60 0.15 33.20
CA TRP A 96 17.02 0.24 32.85
C TRP A 96 17.38 1.69 32.51
N ASN A 97 17.96 2.40 33.48
CA ASN A 97 18.77 3.60 33.24
C ASN A 97 20.22 3.17 32.93
N ALA A 98 20.81 3.79 31.91
CA ALA A 98 22.25 3.79 31.70
C ALA A 98 22.74 5.24 31.63
N ASP A 99 23.25 5.73 32.76
CA ASP A 99 24.10 6.91 32.85
C ASP A 99 25.47 6.62 32.25
N ARG A 100 25.95 7.50 31.37
CA ARG A 100 27.38 7.82 31.24
C ARG A 100 27.57 9.32 31.11
N THR A 101 28.16 9.86 32.16
CA THR A 101 28.73 11.19 32.31
C THR A 101 29.97 11.38 31.42
N ILE A 102 30.00 12.46 30.63
CA ILE A 102 31.23 13.15 30.21
C ILE A 102 30.98 14.66 30.38
N SER A 103 31.99 15.31 30.96
CA SER A 103 32.02 16.68 31.48
C SER A 103 32.11 17.77 30.41
N SER A 104 31.34 18.84 30.64
CA SER A 104 31.62 20.27 30.41
C SER A 104 32.28 20.75 29.11
N VAL A 105 31.49 21.38 28.24
CA VAL A 105 31.85 22.63 27.55
C VAL A 105 30.63 23.57 27.57
N THR A 106 30.87 24.83 27.89
CA THR A 106 29.91 25.89 28.24
C THR A 106 29.24 26.58 27.03
N SER A 107 27.95 26.92 27.24
CA SER A 107 27.14 28.03 26.69
C SER A 107 26.97 28.18 25.17
N ILE A 108 25.75 27.97 24.64
CA ILE A 108 25.00 28.87 23.72
C ILE A 108 23.47 28.61 23.93
N ASP A 109 22.66 29.65 23.74
CA ASP A 109 21.29 29.94 24.23
C ASP A 109 20.14 28.92 24.02
N LYS A 110 19.16 28.99 24.94
CA LYS A 110 17.88 28.26 24.91
C LYS A 110 16.94 28.79 23.82
N PRO A 111 16.25 27.93 23.04
CA PRO A 111 15.07 28.36 22.28
C PRO A 111 13.82 28.43 23.19
N PRO A 112 12.82 29.28 22.87
CA PRO A 112 11.67 29.51 23.73
C PRO A 112 10.68 28.34 23.67
N THR A 113 10.18 27.95 24.85
CA THR A 113 9.05 27.05 25.03
C THR A 113 7.75 27.71 24.59
N TYR A 114 7.07 27.16 23.58
CA TYR A 114 5.69 27.53 23.25
C TYR A 114 4.70 26.64 24.01
N SER A 115 3.95 27.25 24.92
CA SER A 115 2.77 26.64 25.53
C SER A 115 1.55 26.87 24.64
N VAL A 116 0.99 25.81 24.05
CA VAL A 116 -0.26 25.89 23.28
C VAL A 116 -1.45 25.88 24.25
N ARG A 117 -2.09 27.04 24.45
CA ARG A 117 -3.40 27.15 25.09
C ARG A 117 -4.48 27.11 24.00
N ARG A 118 -5.35 26.09 24.04
CA ARG A 118 -6.62 26.08 23.27
C ARG A 118 -7.49 27.24 23.75
N VAL A 119 -7.92 28.11 22.84
CA VAL A 119 -8.89 29.17 23.12
C VAL A 119 -10.19 28.86 22.39
N GLY A 120 -11.25 28.70 23.18
CA GLY A 120 -12.63 28.59 22.72
C GLY A 120 -13.19 29.93 22.25
N ALA A 121 -14.26 29.82 21.46
CA ALA A 121 -14.95 30.93 20.81
C ALA A 121 -15.35 32.06 21.76
N THR A 122 -15.05 33.30 21.38
CA THR A 122 -15.85 34.49 21.74
C THR A 122 -15.68 35.59 20.69
N SER A 123 -16.78 36.32 20.48
CA SER A 123 -17.03 37.42 19.55
C SER A 123 -16.23 38.70 19.83
N GLY A 124 -15.86 39.45 18.78
CA GLY A 124 -15.62 40.90 18.90
C GLY A 124 -14.55 41.51 18.00
N THR A 125 -15.00 42.16 16.93
CA THR A 125 -14.57 43.47 16.37
C THR A 125 -13.12 43.72 15.90
N THR A 126 -13.06 44.03 14.61
CA THR A 126 -12.01 44.60 13.74
C THR A 126 -10.94 45.52 14.34
N SER A 127 -9.69 45.33 13.91
CA SER A 127 -8.84 46.44 13.43
C SER A 127 -7.89 45.96 12.32
N SER A 128 -7.78 46.78 11.29
CA SER A 128 -7.19 46.50 9.98
C SER A 128 -5.70 46.78 9.92
N THR A 129 -4.91 45.82 9.43
CA THR A 129 -3.59 46.12 8.85
C THR A 129 -3.42 45.33 7.55
N SER A 130 -2.99 46.06 6.52
CA SER A 130 -3.18 45.81 5.09
C SER A 130 -2.51 44.53 4.54
N ALA A 131 -3.33 43.57 4.10
CA ALA A 131 -2.93 42.44 3.26
C ALA A 131 -2.81 42.88 1.78
N LYS A 132 -1.69 43.51 1.40
CA LYS A 132 -1.43 43.89 0.00
C LYS A 132 -0.13 43.39 -0.63
N ASP A 133 0.74 42.68 0.10
CA ASP A 133 2.06 42.30 -0.45
C ASP A 133 2.31 40.79 -0.66
N ILE A 134 1.28 39.94 -0.61
CA ILE A 134 1.39 38.51 -0.97
C ILE A 134 0.30 38.12 -1.96
N LEU A 135 0.30 38.72 -3.16
CA LEU A 135 -0.48 38.18 -4.28
C LEU A 135 0.05 38.68 -5.64
N LYS A 136 1.22 38.20 -6.06
CA LYS A 136 1.69 38.29 -7.45
C LYS A 136 2.33 36.99 -7.92
N ALA A 137 1.48 35.99 -8.14
CA ALA A 137 1.70 34.91 -9.10
C ALA A 137 0.32 34.36 -9.49
N ARG A 138 -0.29 34.92 -10.54
CA ARG A 138 -1.53 34.41 -11.12
C ARG A 138 -1.18 33.25 -12.06
N THR A 139 -1.12 32.04 -11.53
CA THR A 139 -1.37 30.82 -12.31
C THR A 139 -2.86 30.47 -12.18
N PRO A 140 -3.54 30.06 -13.25
CA PRO A 140 -4.95 29.67 -13.15
C PRO A 140 -5.07 28.46 -12.22
N ARG A 141 -5.95 28.56 -11.21
CA ARG A 141 -6.26 27.47 -10.28
C ARG A 141 -7.08 26.42 -11.04
N PRO A 142 -6.61 25.17 -11.21
CA PRO A 142 -7.41 24.14 -11.85
C PRO A 142 -8.55 23.76 -10.89
N THR A 143 -9.75 24.22 -11.21
CA THR A 143 -11.00 23.87 -10.53
C THR A 143 -11.64 22.64 -11.19
N CYS A 144 -12.53 21.96 -10.50
CA CYS A 144 -13.40 20.90 -11.04
C CYS A 144 -14.43 21.40 -12.07
N SER A 145 -14.12 22.48 -12.78
CA SER A 145 -14.79 22.85 -14.01
C SER A 145 -14.31 21.93 -15.12
N SER A 146 -15.25 21.29 -15.82
CA SER A 146 -15.05 20.38 -16.95
C SER A 146 -13.86 20.79 -17.83
N GLN A 147 -12.72 20.12 -17.63
CA GLN A 147 -11.79 19.96 -18.72
C GLN A 147 -12.48 19.02 -19.71
N SER A 148 -13.26 19.61 -20.61
CA SER A 148 -13.76 18.91 -21.78
C SER A 148 -12.60 18.16 -22.39
N ARG A 149 -12.74 16.84 -22.55
CA ARG A 149 -11.85 16.02 -23.35
C ARG A 149 -11.61 16.80 -24.64
N SER A 150 -10.42 17.40 -24.81
CA SER A 150 -9.98 17.71 -26.17
C SER A 150 -10.03 16.36 -26.84
N THR A 151 -10.98 16.17 -27.75
CA THR A 151 -11.06 14.98 -28.59
C THR A 151 -9.65 14.81 -29.12
N MET A 152 -8.93 13.82 -28.58
CA MET A 152 -7.73 13.37 -29.24
C MET A 152 -8.28 12.82 -30.54
N ALA A 153 -8.16 13.61 -31.60
CA ALA A 153 -8.10 13.07 -32.94
C ALA A 153 -6.89 12.13 -32.89
N VAL A 154 -7.16 10.89 -32.50
CA VAL A 154 -6.26 9.80 -32.78
C VAL A 154 -6.47 9.63 -34.28
N ASP A 155 -5.50 10.08 -35.06
CA ASP A 155 -5.42 9.69 -36.45
C ASP A 155 -5.54 8.17 -36.47
N GLU A 156 -6.63 7.66 -37.03
CA GLU A 156 -6.83 6.25 -37.35
C GLU A 156 -5.82 5.89 -38.45
N ALA A 157 -4.56 5.74 -38.06
CA ALA A 157 -3.52 5.14 -38.86
C ALA A 157 -3.34 3.69 -38.36
N ALA A 158 -3.77 2.78 -39.22
CA ALA A 158 -3.64 1.35 -39.08
C ALA A 158 -2.18 0.90 -38.81
N ASN A 159 -2.08 -0.25 -38.11
CA ASN A 159 -0.89 -1.07 -37.85
C ASN A 159 0.14 -0.62 -36.78
N GLY A 160 0.02 -1.19 -35.58
CA GLY A 160 1.05 -2.12 -35.11
C GLY A 160 2.41 -1.59 -34.63
N ASN A 161 2.48 -0.43 -33.97
CA ASN A 161 3.34 -0.15 -32.80
C ASN A 161 3.20 1.33 -32.44
N LEU A 162 2.48 1.63 -31.35
CA LEU A 162 2.23 2.99 -30.87
C LEU A 162 3.30 3.48 -29.88
N ILE A 163 4.34 2.68 -29.66
CA ILE A 163 5.43 2.96 -28.73
C ILE A 163 6.63 3.39 -29.57
N THR A 164 7.17 4.57 -29.27
CA THR A 164 8.39 5.03 -29.93
C THR A 164 9.56 4.10 -29.59
N ASP A 165 10.60 4.05 -30.44
CA ASP A 165 11.78 3.20 -30.16
C ASP A 165 12.45 3.52 -28.80
N GLU A 166 12.38 4.78 -28.39
CA GLU A 166 12.89 5.23 -27.08
C GLU A 166 12.04 4.67 -25.92
N GLU A 167 10.72 4.73 -26.04
CA GLU A 167 9.81 4.15 -25.05
C GLU A 167 9.89 2.62 -25.04
N ALA A 168 10.08 1.97 -26.19
CA ALA A 168 10.26 0.53 -26.27
C ALA A 168 11.55 0.10 -25.55
N ARG A 169 12.61 0.91 -25.62
CA ARG A 169 13.84 0.70 -24.84
C ARG A 169 13.64 0.97 -23.34
N LEU A 170 12.90 2.02 -22.99
CA LEU A 170 12.60 2.38 -21.61
C LEU A 170 11.81 1.26 -20.91
N TYR A 171 10.80 0.71 -21.59
CA TYR A 171 9.90 -0.30 -21.07
C TYR A 171 10.28 -1.73 -21.46
N ASP A 172 11.44 -2.01 -22.08
CA ASP A 172 11.81 -3.35 -22.58
C ASP A 172 11.62 -4.45 -21.51
N ARG A 173 12.07 -4.19 -20.28
CA ARG A 173 11.90 -5.14 -19.16
C ARG A 173 10.43 -5.34 -18.79
N GLN A 174 9.62 -4.29 -18.83
CA GLN A 174 8.19 -4.35 -18.51
C GLN A 174 7.42 -5.05 -19.63
N ILE A 175 7.73 -4.76 -20.89
CA ILE A 175 7.14 -5.39 -22.08
C ILE A 175 7.41 -6.89 -22.09
N ARG A 176 8.59 -7.35 -21.65
CA ARG A 176 8.90 -8.79 -21.49
C ARG A 176 8.01 -9.47 -20.44
N VAL A 177 7.56 -8.75 -19.43
CA VAL A 177 6.72 -9.28 -18.35
C VAL A 177 5.25 -9.22 -18.74
N TRP A 178 4.77 -8.07 -19.22
CA TRP A 178 3.35 -7.80 -19.43
C TRP A 178 2.89 -8.10 -20.86
N GLY A 179 3.79 -7.98 -21.83
CA GLY A 179 3.48 -8.00 -23.26
C GLY A 179 3.21 -6.60 -23.81
N MET A 180 3.37 -6.44 -25.13
CA MET A 180 3.21 -5.16 -25.81
C MET A 180 1.79 -4.60 -25.68
N ASP A 181 0.77 -5.44 -25.81
CA ASP A 181 -0.64 -5.02 -25.71
C ASP A 181 -1.00 -4.49 -24.33
N ALA A 182 -0.46 -5.11 -23.28
CA ALA A 182 -0.63 -4.65 -21.91
C ALA A 182 0.04 -3.28 -21.71
N GLN A 183 1.25 -3.07 -22.23
CA GLN A 183 1.90 -1.76 -22.20
C GLN A 183 1.10 -0.69 -22.93
N ASN A 184 0.50 -1.02 -24.08
CA ASN A 184 -0.37 -0.11 -24.82
C ASN A 184 -1.65 0.23 -24.05
N ARG A 185 -2.23 -0.71 -23.29
CA ARG A 185 -3.37 -0.44 -22.39
C ARG A 185 -2.96 0.50 -21.26
N MET A 186 -1.82 0.28 -20.61
CA MET A 186 -1.29 1.19 -19.58
C MET A 186 -1.08 2.61 -20.15
N ARG A 187 -0.45 2.74 -21.32
CA ARG A 187 -0.23 4.05 -21.97
C ARG A 187 -1.53 4.82 -22.25
N ARG A 188 -2.64 4.13 -22.45
CA ARG A 188 -3.94 4.75 -22.75
C ARG A 188 -4.78 5.02 -21.50
N SER A 189 -4.37 4.50 -20.34
CA SER A 189 -5.17 4.59 -19.14
C SER A 189 -4.97 5.90 -18.37
N HIS A 190 -6.01 6.31 -17.66
CA HIS A 190 -6.01 7.48 -16.77
C HIS A 190 -6.45 7.07 -15.36
N VAL A 191 -5.56 7.27 -14.39
CA VAL A 191 -5.81 6.93 -12.98
C VAL A 191 -6.11 8.19 -12.17
N LEU A 192 -7.16 8.16 -11.36
CA LEU A 192 -7.48 9.16 -10.35
C LEU A 192 -7.07 8.66 -8.96
N VAL A 193 -6.33 9.48 -8.21
CA VAL A 193 -6.02 9.25 -6.79
C VAL A 193 -6.63 10.39 -5.98
N CYS A 194 -7.53 10.07 -5.06
CA CYS A 194 -8.21 11.02 -4.18
C CYS A 194 -7.78 10.82 -2.72
N GLY A 195 -7.42 11.90 -2.03
CA GLY A 195 -6.94 11.81 -0.64
C GLY A 195 -5.57 11.14 -0.59
N LEU A 196 -4.54 11.90 -0.94
CA LEU A 196 -3.17 11.41 -1.00
C LEU A 196 -2.67 11.08 0.41
N ASN A 197 -2.30 9.80 0.59
CA ASN A 197 -1.63 9.26 1.77
C ASN A 197 -0.25 8.67 1.36
N SER A 198 0.54 8.16 2.30
CA SER A 198 1.83 7.53 2.06
C SER A 198 1.74 6.30 1.15
N ILE A 199 0.68 5.49 1.30
CA ILE A 199 0.37 4.35 0.43
C ILE A 199 0.18 4.83 -1.00
N HIS A 200 -0.61 5.89 -1.19
CA HIS A 200 -0.85 6.50 -2.48
C HIS A 200 0.41 7.12 -3.07
N GLY A 201 1.33 7.67 -2.27
CA GLY A 201 2.64 8.11 -2.75
C GLY A 201 3.42 6.97 -3.42
N GLU A 202 3.41 5.80 -2.79
CA GLU A 202 4.02 4.57 -3.32
C GLU A 202 3.28 4.04 -4.56
N VAL A 203 1.95 4.05 -4.55
CA VAL A 203 1.11 3.69 -5.71
C VAL A 203 1.42 4.61 -6.89
N CYS A 204 1.39 5.93 -6.69
CA CYS A 204 1.64 6.94 -7.72
C CYS A 204 3.02 6.72 -8.35
N LYS A 205 4.06 6.52 -7.54
CA LYS A 205 5.41 6.20 -8.02
C LYS A 205 5.42 4.93 -8.87
N ASN A 206 4.78 3.86 -8.40
CA ASN A 206 4.78 2.58 -9.11
C ASN A 206 4.04 2.66 -10.46
N ILE A 207 2.86 3.27 -10.50
CA ILE A 207 2.09 3.39 -11.75
C ILE A 207 2.72 4.38 -12.74
N VAL A 208 3.34 5.47 -12.25
CA VAL A 208 4.07 6.42 -13.08
C VAL A 208 5.31 5.76 -13.69
N LEU A 209 6.08 5.00 -12.90
CA LEU A 209 7.23 4.23 -13.42
C LEU A 209 6.82 3.11 -14.38
N ALA A 210 5.61 2.55 -14.24
CA ALA A 210 5.03 1.59 -15.17
C ALA A 210 4.56 2.23 -16.49
N GLY A 211 4.44 3.56 -16.53
CA GLY A 211 4.08 4.29 -17.74
C GLY A 211 2.59 4.28 -18.05
N VAL A 212 1.74 4.49 -17.03
CA VAL A 212 0.32 4.83 -17.28
C VAL A 212 0.20 6.11 -18.12
N GLY A 213 -0.88 6.27 -18.88
CA GLY A 213 -1.05 7.43 -19.76
C GLY A 213 -1.16 8.76 -19.02
N ALA A 214 -1.95 8.78 -17.95
CA ALA A 214 -2.14 9.95 -17.11
C ALA A 214 -2.47 9.57 -15.66
N LEU A 215 -2.10 10.47 -14.75
CA LEU A 215 -2.43 10.42 -13.33
C LEU A 215 -3.01 11.77 -12.91
N THR A 216 -4.21 11.77 -12.35
CA THR A 216 -4.79 12.94 -11.67
C THR A 216 -4.73 12.75 -10.17
N ILE A 217 -4.18 13.73 -9.45
CA ILE A 217 -4.13 13.75 -7.99
C ILE A 217 -5.15 14.78 -7.50
N LEU A 218 -6.15 14.32 -6.75
CA LEU A 218 -7.16 15.14 -6.11
C LEU A 218 -6.89 15.16 -4.60
N ASP A 219 -6.33 16.25 -4.11
CA ASP A 219 -6.15 16.48 -2.68
C ASP A 219 -6.14 17.98 -2.35
N HIS A 220 -7.06 18.38 -1.49
CA HIS A 220 -7.23 19.75 -1.03
C HIS A 220 -6.43 20.05 0.26
N ARG A 221 -5.80 19.04 0.86
CA ARG A 221 -5.00 19.18 2.09
C ARG A 221 -3.62 19.75 1.77
N VAL A 222 -2.99 20.27 2.81
CA VAL A 222 -1.62 20.80 2.76
C VAL A 222 -0.63 19.81 3.36
N VAL A 223 0.63 19.95 2.98
CA VAL A 223 1.75 19.19 3.54
C VAL A 223 1.96 19.61 4.99
N THR A 224 2.05 18.63 5.89
CA THR A 224 2.39 18.78 7.31
C THR A 224 3.71 18.07 7.61
N GLU A 225 4.43 18.55 8.63
CA GLU A 225 5.69 17.93 9.03
C GLU A 225 5.47 16.54 9.66
N ASP A 226 4.45 16.45 10.53
CA ASP A 226 4.16 15.23 11.30
C ASP A 226 3.68 14.07 10.40
N ASP A 227 2.78 14.32 9.45
CA ASP A 227 2.16 13.26 8.65
C ASP A 227 2.89 13.03 7.32
N ASP A 228 3.28 14.11 6.63
CA ASP A 228 3.75 14.01 5.25
C ASP A 228 5.28 13.88 5.16
N VAL A 229 6.02 14.80 5.76
CA VAL A 229 7.50 14.80 5.62
C VAL A 229 8.13 13.56 6.26
N SER A 230 7.50 13.01 7.30
CA SER A 230 7.96 11.81 8.00
C SER A 230 7.72 10.51 7.22
N ALA A 231 6.71 10.47 6.34
CA ALA A 231 6.28 9.25 5.67
C ALA A 231 6.42 9.27 4.13
N TYR A 232 6.60 10.44 3.52
CA TYR A 232 6.56 10.62 2.06
C TYR A 232 7.93 11.03 1.55
N PHE A 233 8.44 10.29 0.58
CA PHE A 233 9.66 10.69 -0.13
C PHE A 233 9.40 11.78 -1.20
N LEU A 234 8.13 12.18 -1.40
CA LEU A 234 7.69 13.14 -2.43
C LEU A 234 7.53 14.58 -1.91
N CYS A 235 7.86 14.86 -0.65
CA CYS A 235 7.87 16.20 -0.09
C CYS A 235 9.02 16.35 0.90
N ASN A 236 9.28 17.59 1.32
CA ASN A 236 10.27 17.91 2.35
C ASN A 236 9.73 19.02 3.26
N THR A 237 10.49 19.37 4.30
CA THR A 237 10.10 20.41 5.27
C THR A 237 9.80 21.76 4.64
N ASP A 238 10.47 22.10 3.52
CA ASP A 238 10.25 23.38 2.81
C ASP A 238 8.91 23.41 2.04
N ASP A 239 8.21 22.28 1.96
CA ASP A 239 6.89 22.17 1.35
C ASP A 239 5.73 22.30 2.33
N CYS A 240 5.99 22.30 3.64
CA CYS A 240 4.96 22.45 4.65
C CYS A 240 4.06 23.66 4.39
N GLY A 241 2.75 23.46 4.45
CA GLY A 241 1.73 24.48 4.16
C GLY A 241 1.36 24.65 2.68
N LYS A 242 2.05 23.98 1.74
CA LYS A 242 1.63 23.90 0.33
C LYS A 242 0.65 22.75 0.11
N PHE A 243 -0.22 22.84 -0.89
CA PHE A 243 -1.13 21.74 -1.23
C PHE A 243 -0.36 20.46 -1.57
N ARG A 244 -0.79 19.31 -1.02
CA ARG A 244 -0.16 18.00 -1.25
C ARG A 244 -0.10 17.67 -2.75
N ALA A 245 -1.23 17.80 -3.45
CA ALA A 245 -1.33 17.52 -4.88
C ALA A 245 -0.34 18.34 -5.72
N LEU A 246 -0.27 19.66 -5.49
CA LEU A 246 0.64 20.56 -6.22
C LEU A 246 2.11 20.30 -5.90
N THR A 247 2.40 19.90 -4.66
CA THR A 247 3.77 19.64 -4.19
C THR A 247 4.35 18.38 -4.81
N MET A 248 3.56 17.31 -4.88
CA MET A 248 4.05 15.99 -5.29
C MET A 248 4.04 15.79 -6.81
N ALA A 249 3.16 16.49 -7.53
CA ALA A 249 3.05 16.40 -8.98
C ALA A 249 4.37 16.62 -9.76
N PRO A 250 5.19 17.67 -9.52
CA PRO A 250 6.44 17.85 -10.26
C PRO A 250 7.44 16.71 -10.04
N ARG A 251 7.55 16.20 -8.81
CA ARG A 251 8.45 15.09 -8.48
C ARG A 251 8.00 13.77 -9.11
N LEU A 252 6.69 13.54 -9.21
CA LEU A 252 6.15 12.40 -9.95
C LEU A 252 6.42 12.54 -11.45
N ALA A 253 6.27 13.74 -12.02
CA ALA A 253 6.58 13.99 -13.43
C ALA A 253 8.06 13.77 -13.77
N GLU A 254 8.97 14.02 -12.83
CA GLU A 254 10.41 13.72 -12.97
C GLU A 254 10.69 12.21 -13.08
N LEU A 255 9.87 11.34 -12.47
CA LEU A 255 10.05 9.88 -12.54
C LEU A 255 9.81 9.33 -13.94
N ASN A 256 8.86 9.91 -14.67
CA ASN A 256 8.54 9.50 -16.03
C ASN A 256 7.88 10.63 -16.84
N PRO A 257 8.64 11.35 -17.68
CA PRO A 257 8.12 12.46 -18.49
C PRO A 257 7.03 12.07 -19.49
N ASN A 258 6.84 10.76 -19.77
CA ASN A 258 5.80 10.28 -20.68
C ASN A 258 4.42 10.20 -20.03
N VAL A 259 4.33 10.32 -18.70
CA VAL A 259 3.06 10.27 -17.95
C VAL A 259 2.55 11.68 -17.72
N LYS A 260 1.29 11.93 -18.08
CA LYS A 260 0.65 13.24 -17.84
C LYS A 260 0.18 13.33 -16.41
N ILE A 261 0.75 14.26 -15.63
CA ILE A 261 0.36 14.49 -14.24
C ILE A 261 -0.57 15.71 -14.15
N HIS A 262 -1.76 15.51 -13.61
CA HIS A 262 -2.76 16.53 -13.35
C HIS A 262 -3.01 16.67 -11.85
N THR A 263 -3.42 17.87 -11.42
CA THR A 263 -3.72 18.15 -10.01
C THR A 263 -5.05 18.86 -9.89
N VAL A 264 -5.81 18.48 -8.86
CA VAL A 264 -7.07 19.10 -8.46
C VAL A 264 -7.00 19.35 -6.96
N THR A 265 -7.23 20.59 -6.55
CA THR A 265 -7.17 21.00 -5.13
C THR A 265 -8.54 21.27 -4.52
N ASP A 266 -9.60 20.93 -5.25
CA ASP A 266 -10.97 20.99 -4.73
C ASP A 266 -11.28 19.75 -3.89
N ALA A 267 -12.29 19.86 -3.03
CA ALA A 267 -12.83 18.69 -2.33
C ALA A 267 -13.50 17.73 -3.32
N LEU A 268 -13.47 16.43 -3.04
CA LEU A 268 -14.06 15.41 -3.90
C LEU A 268 -15.57 15.65 -4.10
N GLU A 269 -16.25 16.11 -3.07
CA GLU A 269 -17.68 16.43 -3.04
C GLU A 269 -18.04 17.62 -3.94
N ALA A 270 -17.05 18.46 -4.31
CA ALA A 270 -17.24 19.54 -5.25
C ALA A 270 -17.13 19.08 -6.72
N CYS A 271 -16.77 17.82 -6.96
CA CYS A 271 -16.63 17.30 -8.31
C CYS A 271 -17.96 16.88 -8.92
N ALA A 272 -18.23 17.36 -10.13
CA ALA A 272 -19.40 16.94 -10.89
C ALA A 272 -19.26 15.45 -11.32
N PRO A 273 -20.36 14.68 -11.43
CA PRO A 273 -20.30 13.28 -11.84
C PRO A 273 -19.54 13.04 -13.15
N GLU A 274 -19.65 13.96 -14.11
CA GLU A 274 -18.99 13.88 -15.43
C GLU A 274 -17.47 13.99 -15.33
N PHE A 275 -16.93 14.50 -14.22
CA PHE A 275 -15.49 14.52 -13.95
C PHE A 275 -14.92 13.09 -13.95
N PHE A 276 -15.70 12.10 -13.51
CA PHE A 276 -15.22 10.74 -13.34
C PHE A 276 -15.18 9.94 -14.65
N ASP A 277 -15.83 10.42 -15.72
CA ASP A 277 -15.92 9.74 -17.02
C ASP A 277 -14.59 9.62 -17.78
N GLN A 278 -13.57 10.34 -17.35
CA GLN A 278 -12.25 10.31 -17.98
C GLN A 278 -11.33 9.21 -17.43
N PHE A 279 -11.67 8.61 -16.29
CA PHE A 279 -10.78 7.68 -15.59
C PHE A 279 -11.12 6.22 -15.88
N ASP A 280 -10.10 5.36 -15.81
CA ASP A 280 -10.24 3.90 -15.85
C ASP A 280 -10.13 3.29 -14.44
N VAL A 281 -9.47 4.01 -13.53
CA VAL A 281 -9.27 3.60 -12.14
C VAL A 281 -9.39 4.81 -11.22
N ILE A 282 -10.07 4.63 -10.09
CA ILE A 282 -10.21 5.60 -9.01
C ILE A 282 -9.71 4.95 -7.71
N SER A 283 -8.74 5.56 -7.04
CA SER A 283 -8.22 5.11 -5.74
C SER A 283 -8.50 6.16 -4.67
N LEU A 284 -9.17 5.77 -3.59
CA LEU A 284 -9.67 6.64 -2.53
C LEU A 284 -8.98 6.35 -1.19
N SER A 285 -8.75 7.39 -0.39
CA SER A 285 -8.40 7.31 1.03
C SER A 285 -8.92 8.53 1.78
N GLY A 286 -9.27 8.35 3.05
CA GLY A 286 -9.76 9.39 3.94
C GLY A 286 -11.24 9.71 3.75
N TYR A 287 -12.01 8.86 3.07
CA TYR A 287 -13.43 9.08 2.79
C TYR A 287 -14.30 8.03 3.48
N GLY A 288 -15.42 8.48 4.05
CA GLY A 288 -16.44 7.62 4.68
C GLY A 288 -17.19 6.74 3.68
N LEU A 289 -17.94 5.76 4.19
CA LEU A 289 -18.68 4.80 3.34
C LEU A 289 -19.74 5.47 2.45
N SER A 290 -20.34 6.58 2.89
CA SER A 290 -21.32 7.33 2.11
C SER A 290 -20.68 7.89 0.82
N THR A 291 -19.52 8.52 0.95
CA THR A 291 -18.76 9.07 -0.18
C THR A 291 -18.22 7.96 -1.07
N ILE A 292 -17.66 6.87 -0.50
CA ILE A 292 -17.21 5.71 -1.27
C ILE A 292 -18.37 5.14 -2.10
N SER A 293 -19.55 4.96 -1.50
CA SER A 293 -20.74 4.45 -2.18
C SER A 293 -21.20 5.38 -3.31
N ALA A 294 -21.15 6.70 -3.08
CA ALA A 294 -21.50 7.69 -4.10
C ALA A 294 -20.55 7.60 -5.31
N VAL A 295 -19.24 7.52 -5.06
CA VAL A 295 -18.24 7.34 -6.12
C VAL A 295 -18.41 6.01 -6.85
N GLU A 296 -18.67 4.91 -6.14
CA GLU A 296 -18.94 3.61 -6.78
C GLU A 296 -20.18 3.64 -7.69
N ASN A 297 -21.23 4.36 -7.29
CA ASN A 297 -22.43 4.52 -8.09
C ASN A 297 -22.17 5.38 -9.34
N ILE A 298 -21.44 6.49 -9.19
CA ILE A 298 -21.02 7.33 -10.33
C ILE A 298 -20.14 6.51 -11.27
N ALA A 299 -19.13 5.82 -10.75
CA ALA A 299 -18.24 4.94 -11.50
C ALA A 299 -19.03 3.89 -12.29
N ARG A 300 -20.00 3.21 -11.66
CA ARG A 300 -20.83 2.20 -12.36
C ARG A 300 -21.68 2.80 -13.49
N SER A 301 -22.15 4.04 -13.34
CA SER A 301 -22.92 4.74 -14.37
C SER A 301 -22.08 5.41 -15.46
N SER A 302 -20.78 5.53 -15.23
CA SER A 302 -19.84 6.17 -16.13
C SER A 302 -19.59 5.32 -17.39
N SER A 303 -19.26 5.98 -18.51
CA SER A 303 -18.96 5.29 -19.77
C SER A 303 -17.78 4.32 -19.69
N ASN A 304 -16.79 4.61 -18.84
CA ASN A 304 -15.59 3.78 -18.69
C ASN A 304 -15.70 2.75 -17.56
N ALA A 305 -16.77 2.82 -16.76
CA ALA A 305 -16.98 1.97 -15.59
C ALA A 305 -15.71 1.79 -14.73
N PRO A 306 -15.05 2.88 -14.26
CA PRO A 306 -13.76 2.77 -13.61
C PRO A 306 -13.77 1.83 -12.42
N ALA A 307 -12.68 1.07 -12.27
CA ALA A 307 -12.46 0.28 -11.07
C ALA A 307 -12.22 1.19 -9.87
N VAL A 308 -12.76 0.81 -8.71
CA VAL A 308 -12.66 1.59 -7.48
C VAL A 308 -11.82 0.85 -6.46
N PHE A 309 -10.79 1.51 -5.94
CA PHE A 309 -9.95 1.06 -4.86
C PHE A 309 -10.11 1.97 -3.65
N VAL A 310 -10.03 1.41 -2.45
CA VAL A 310 -10.01 2.15 -1.18
C VAL A 310 -8.84 1.64 -0.36
N THR A 311 -8.06 2.52 0.23
CA THR A 311 -6.95 2.13 1.09
C THR A 311 -6.81 3.07 2.27
N GLU A 312 -6.42 2.54 3.43
CA GLU A 312 -6.08 3.35 4.59
C GLU A 312 -4.80 2.84 5.26
N PRO A 313 -3.91 3.75 5.68
CA PRO A 313 -2.75 3.41 6.51
C PRO A 313 -3.20 3.20 7.96
N ASN A 314 -2.52 2.28 8.65
CA ASN A 314 -2.79 1.96 10.04
C ASN A 314 -1.49 1.62 10.79
N ASN A 315 -0.54 2.56 10.74
CA ASN A 315 0.84 2.44 11.21
C ASN A 315 1.57 1.26 10.52
N PHE A 316 1.99 0.25 11.27
CA PHE A 316 2.67 -0.93 10.73
C PHE A 316 1.71 -1.86 9.97
N ASP A 317 0.40 -1.74 10.22
CA ASP A 317 -0.62 -2.42 9.47
C ASP A 317 -1.13 -1.51 8.33
N ALA A 318 -1.69 -2.12 7.29
CA ALA A 318 -2.35 -1.38 6.22
C ALA A 318 -3.30 -2.31 5.49
N TRP A 319 -4.24 -1.74 4.76
CA TRP A 319 -5.17 -2.53 3.96
C TRP A 319 -5.61 -1.77 2.71
N PHE A 320 -6.11 -2.53 1.75
CA PHE A 320 -6.92 -1.96 0.69
C PHE A 320 -8.07 -2.89 0.35
N ALA A 321 -9.10 -2.31 -0.22
CA ALA A 321 -10.24 -2.99 -0.79
C ALA A 321 -10.43 -2.57 -2.25
N GLN A 322 -11.06 -3.43 -3.03
CA GLN A 322 -11.27 -3.19 -4.46
C GLN A 322 -12.65 -3.64 -4.90
N ASN A 323 -13.28 -2.81 -5.73
CA ASN A 323 -14.45 -3.16 -6.52
C ASN A 323 -14.13 -2.93 -8.00
N LEU A 324 -13.99 -4.04 -8.74
CA LEU A 324 -13.70 -4.04 -10.17
C LEU A 324 -14.96 -4.24 -11.04
N HIS A 325 -16.16 -4.16 -10.43
CA HIS A 325 -17.45 -4.51 -11.02
C HIS A 325 -17.43 -5.94 -11.60
N GLN A 326 -17.76 -6.11 -12.88
CA GLN A 326 -17.52 -7.35 -13.63
C GLN A 326 -16.19 -7.21 -14.39
N HIS A 327 -15.14 -7.84 -13.88
CA HIS A 327 -13.79 -7.70 -14.42
C HIS A 327 -13.39 -8.93 -15.23
N LYS A 328 -13.04 -8.70 -16.51
CA LYS A 328 -12.52 -9.75 -17.40
C LYS A 328 -11.01 -9.69 -17.43
N PHE A 329 -10.36 -10.84 -17.41
CA PHE A 329 -8.89 -10.94 -17.43
C PHE A 329 -8.41 -12.21 -18.13
N VAL A 330 -7.12 -12.23 -18.46
CA VAL A 330 -6.47 -13.42 -19.02
C VAL A 330 -5.67 -14.12 -17.94
N ARG A 331 -6.04 -15.36 -17.61
CA ARG A 331 -5.25 -16.25 -16.76
C ARG A 331 -4.27 -17.04 -17.61
N VAL A 332 -2.99 -16.93 -17.29
CA VAL A 332 -1.93 -17.74 -17.90
C VAL A 332 -1.74 -19.01 -17.09
N THR A 333 -1.89 -20.17 -17.74
CA THR A 333 -1.63 -21.48 -17.14
C THR A 333 -0.39 -22.06 -17.79
N LYS A 334 0.60 -22.45 -16.98
CA LYS A 334 1.85 -23.01 -17.51
C LYS A 334 1.59 -24.29 -18.30
N GLY A 335 2.16 -24.37 -19.49
CA GLY A 335 2.14 -25.61 -20.27
C GLY A 335 2.90 -26.72 -19.54
N GLU A 336 2.34 -27.92 -19.53
CA GLU A 336 3.07 -29.11 -19.04
C GLU A 336 4.11 -29.55 -20.08
N ASP A 337 5.22 -30.13 -19.62
CA ASP A 337 6.24 -30.79 -20.45
C ASP A 337 6.85 -29.94 -21.60
N GLY A 338 6.99 -28.63 -21.39
CA GLY A 338 7.59 -27.73 -22.37
C GLY A 338 6.64 -27.26 -23.48
N ALA A 339 5.33 -27.50 -23.31
CA ALA A 339 4.30 -26.85 -24.10
C ALA A 339 4.24 -25.34 -23.79
N ASP A 340 3.76 -24.57 -24.77
CA ASP A 340 3.51 -23.14 -24.60
C ASP A 340 2.47 -22.88 -23.50
N ASP A 341 2.57 -21.72 -22.86
CA ASP A 341 1.60 -21.29 -21.84
C ASP A 341 0.21 -21.12 -22.46
N VAL A 342 -0.82 -21.60 -21.74
CA VAL A 342 -2.21 -21.51 -22.17
C VAL A 342 -2.84 -20.25 -21.61
N HIS A 343 -3.34 -19.39 -22.50
CA HIS A 343 -4.01 -18.13 -22.15
C HIS A 343 -5.53 -18.35 -22.14
N VAL A 344 -6.14 -18.27 -20.96
CA VAL A 344 -7.58 -18.49 -20.76
C VAL A 344 -8.25 -17.18 -20.36
N ASN A 345 -9.26 -16.77 -21.13
CA ASN A 345 -10.13 -15.66 -20.74
C ASN A 345 -11.03 -16.10 -19.58
N ASP A 346 -11.06 -15.31 -18.51
CA ASP A 346 -11.84 -15.56 -17.31
C ASP A 346 -12.49 -14.24 -16.84
N GLU A 347 -13.43 -14.33 -15.90
CA GLU A 347 -14.09 -13.17 -15.32
C GLU A 347 -14.32 -13.33 -13.82
N ALA A 348 -14.30 -12.20 -13.11
CA ALA A 348 -14.60 -12.12 -11.69
C ALA A 348 -15.56 -10.96 -11.42
N THR A 349 -16.53 -11.19 -10.54
CA THR A 349 -17.49 -10.18 -10.12
C THR A 349 -17.18 -9.72 -8.70
N PHE A 350 -17.18 -8.41 -8.50
CA PHE A 350 -16.91 -7.76 -7.23
C PHE A 350 -18.20 -7.09 -6.71
N PRO A 351 -18.65 -7.40 -5.48
CA PRO A 351 -19.75 -6.69 -4.85
C PRO A 351 -19.34 -5.25 -4.51
N ALA A 352 -20.33 -4.36 -4.39
CA ALA A 352 -20.09 -2.99 -3.96
C ALA A 352 -19.47 -2.95 -2.56
N LEU A 353 -18.52 -2.06 -2.31
CA LEU A 353 -17.79 -2.03 -1.03
C LEU A 353 -18.73 -1.82 0.15
N ALA A 354 -19.76 -0.98 0.00
CA ALA A 354 -20.77 -0.80 1.04
C ALA A 354 -21.51 -2.10 1.41
N GLU A 355 -21.78 -2.97 0.43
CA GLU A 355 -22.35 -4.29 0.68
C GLU A 355 -21.36 -5.17 1.46
N VAL A 356 -20.08 -5.13 1.06
CA VAL A 356 -19.01 -5.89 1.74
C VAL A 356 -18.85 -5.47 3.19
N PHE A 357 -18.78 -4.16 3.47
CA PHE A 357 -18.71 -3.63 4.83
C PHE A 357 -19.95 -3.97 5.67
N SER A 358 -21.10 -4.21 5.04
CA SER A 358 -22.33 -4.64 5.71
C SER A 358 -22.46 -6.16 5.90
N CYS A 359 -21.49 -6.96 5.42
CA CYS A 359 -21.56 -8.40 5.52
C CYS A 359 -21.57 -8.88 6.98
N PRO A 360 -22.40 -9.89 7.30
CA PRO A 360 -22.36 -10.54 8.61
C PRO A 360 -20.94 -11.04 8.93
N ALA A 361 -20.54 -10.93 10.18
CA ALA A 361 -19.27 -11.45 10.69
C ALA A 361 -19.13 -12.95 10.43
N SER A 362 -20.23 -13.73 10.35
CA SER A 362 -20.17 -15.12 9.93
C SER A 362 -19.61 -15.31 8.51
N ASP A 363 -19.95 -14.41 7.59
CA ASP A 363 -19.45 -14.44 6.21
C ASP A 363 -17.99 -14.02 6.16
N VAL A 364 -17.60 -12.99 6.93
CA VAL A 364 -16.21 -12.56 7.09
C VAL A 364 -15.35 -13.70 7.66
N LEU A 365 -15.83 -14.39 8.69
CA LEU A 365 -15.13 -15.52 9.31
C LEU A 365 -15.01 -16.73 8.36
N LYS A 366 -16.05 -16.98 7.55
CA LYS A 366 -16.02 -18.02 6.53
C LYS A 366 -15.01 -17.68 5.44
N ALA A 367 -14.96 -16.41 5.01
CA ALA A 367 -14.04 -15.92 3.99
C ALA A 367 -12.57 -15.95 4.46
N ALA A 368 -12.29 -15.49 5.68
CA ALA A 368 -10.95 -15.54 6.27
C ALA A 368 -10.51 -16.98 6.58
N GLY A 369 -11.46 -17.86 6.91
CA GLY A 369 -11.18 -19.25 7.24
C GLY A 369 -10.62 -19.43 8.66
N ARG A 370 -10.60 -20.69 9.13
CA ARG A 370 -10.34 -21.03 10.54
C ARG A 370 -8.97 -20.59 11.08
N ARG A 371 -7.98 -20.38 10.21
CA ARG A 371 -6.60 -20.03 10.57
C ARG A 371 -6.34 -18.51 10.59
N MET A 372 -7.23 -17.69 10.03
CA MET A 372 -7.02 -16.24 9.86
C MET A 372 -7.99 -15.42 10.73
N LYS A 373 -8.15 -15.83 12.00
CA LYS A 373 -9.03 -15.13 12.95
C LYS A 373 -8.61 -13.68 13.19
N SER A 374 -7.30 -13.41 13.20
CA SER A 374 -6.77 -12.04 13.33
C SER A 374 -7.23 -11.16 12.15
N THR A 375 -7.19 -11.68 10.93
CA THR A 375 -7.66 -10.97 9.72
C THR A 375 -9.15 -10.67 9.78
N ALA A 376 -9.97 -11.62 10.25
CA ALA A 376 -11.39 -11.36 10.47
C ALA A 376 -11.62 -10.28 11.53
N ALA A 377 -10.88 -10.31 12.65
CA ALA A 377 -10.96 -9.28 13.68
C ALA A 377 -10.48 -7.91 13.17
N GLN A 378 -9.46 -7.85 12.31
CA GLN A 378 -9.01 -6.63 11.63
C GLN A 378 -10.13 -6.07 10.73
N PHE A 379 -10.74 -6.90 9.88
CA PHE A 379 -11.89 -6.49 9.06
C PHE A 379 -13.03 -5.93 9.93
N LEU A 380 -13.42 -6.63 10.99
CA LEU A 380 -14.50 -6.18 11.89
C LEU A 380 -14.14 -4.88 12.62
N SER A 381 -12.87 -4.67 12.96
CA SER A 381 -12.39 -3.41 13.53
C SER A 381 -12.54 -2.25 12.54
N ILE A 382 -12.12 -2.47 11.29
CA ILE A 382 -12.24 -1.47 10.21
C ILE A 382 -13.72 -1.16 9.97
N ARG A 383 -14.58 -2.18 9.89
CA ARG A 383 -16.05 -2.01 9.78
C ARG A 383 -16.60 -1.11 10.90
N LEU A 384 -16.22 -1.35 12.16
CA LEU A 384 -16.65 -0.52 13.28
C LEU A 384 -16.15 0.92 13.19
N ILE A 385 -14.93 1.14 12.69
CA ILE A 385 -14.38 2.50 12.51
C ILE A 385 -15.16 3.27 11.45
N TYR A 386 -15.53 2.63 10.35
CA TYR A 386 -16.41 3.25 9.35
C TYR A 386 -17.84 3.47 9.86
N GLU A 387 -18.35 2.58 10.72
CA GLU A 387 -19.64 2.79 11.37
C GLU A 387 -19.59 3.97 12.35
N PHE A 388 -18.50 4.10 13.11
CA PHE A 388 -18.25 5.25 13.98
C PHE A 388 -18.17 6.54 13.16
N GLU A 389 -17.43 6.54 12.06
CA GLU A 389 -17.32 7.70 11.17
C GLU A 389 -18.69 8.10 10.63
N ARG A 390 -19.51 7.14 10.21
CA ARG A 390 -20.88 7.39 9.73
C ARG A 390 -21.77 8.01 10.82
N GLU A 391 -21.65 7.58 12.07
CA GLU A 391 -22.47 8.07 13.19
C GLU A 391 -21.99 9.43 13.73
N GLN A 392 -20.68 9.64 13.78
CA GLN A 392 -20.06 10.80 14.42
C GLN A 392 -19.60 11.87 13.41
N SER A 393 -19.64 11.58 12.11
CA SER A 393 -19.13 12.43 11.02
C SER A 393 -17.66 12.82 11.21
N ARG A 394 -16.87 11.96 11.85
CA ARG A 394 -15.42 12.11 12.07
C ARG A 394 -14.77 10.76 12.37
N TRP A 395 -13.48 10.65 12.11
CA TRP A 395 -12.69 9.50 12.52
C TRP A 395 -12.56 9.42 14.07
N PRO A 396 -12.39 8.20 14.62
CA PRO A 396 -12.19 8.03 16.06
C PRO A 396 -10.86 8.64 16.52
N ALA A 397 -10.89 9.29 17.67
CA ALA A 397 -9.71 9.74 18.40
C ALA A 397 -9.38 8.76 19.53
N SER A 398 -8.22 8.92 20.16
CA SER A 398 -7.79 8.08 21.29
C SER A 398 -8.76 8.09 22.48
N THR A 399 -9.58 9.14 22.62
CA THR A 399 -10.61 9.28 23.66
C THR A 399 -11.88 8.49 23.38
N ASP A 400 -12.10 8.02 22.15
CA ASP A 400 -13.34 7.35 21.74
C ASP A 400 -13.30 5.82 21.93
N MET A 401 -12.24 5.31 22.57
CA MET A 401 -12.06 3.87 22.77
C MET A 401 -13.19 3.22 23.56
N ASP A 402 -13.81 3.93 24.50
CA ASP A 402 -14.93 3.41 25.29
C ASP A 402 -16.18 3.25 24.40
N THR A 403 -16.47 4.22 23.53
CA THR A 403 -17.54 4.14 22.53
C THR A 403 -17.31 2.99 21.56
N LEU A 404 -16.08 2.81 21.05
CA LEU A 404 -15.76 1.68 20.17
C LEU A 404 -15.90 0.32 20.87
N MET A 405 -15.61 0.25 22.17
CA MET A 405 -15.82 -0.97 22.97
C MET A 405 -17.29 -1.27 23.20
N GLU A 406 -18.12 -0.25 23.35
CA GLU A 406 -19.58 -0.39 23.40
C GLU A 406 -20.12 -0.91 22.06
N MET A 407 -19.75 -0.28 20.94
CA MET A 407 -20.12 -0.72 19.59
C MET A 407 -19.68 -2.17 19.32
N ARG A 408 -18.47 -2.55 19.75
CA ARG A 408 -17.99 -3.94 19.70
C ARG A 408 -18.88 -4.89 20.48
N SER A 409 -19.29 -4.50 21.69
CA SER A 409 -20.14 -5.34 22.53
C SER A 409 -21.52 -5.54 21.89
N THR A 410 -22.11 -4.47 21.35
CA THR A 410 -23.35 -4.52 20.57
C THR A 410 -23.23 -5.42 19.34
N LEU A 411 -22.13 -5.35 18.59
CA LEU A 411 -21.89 -6.22 17.44
C LEU A 411 -21.81 -7.70 17.84
N ILE A 412 -21.09 -8.00 18.92
CA ILE A 412 -20.95 -9.37 19.44
C ILE A 412 -22.31 -9.94 19.86
N GLU A 413 -23.14 -9.14 20.53
CA GLU A 413 -24.48 -9.53 20.96
C GLU A 413 -25.43 -9.73 19.77
N ASN A 414 -25.50 -8.76 18.87
CA ASN A 414 -26.40 -8.77 17.71
C ASN A 414 -26.09 -9.93 16.75
N GLU A 415 -24.81 -10.20 16.50
CA GLU A 415 -24.39 -11.25 15.58
C GLU A 415 -24.05 -12.58 16.28
N ARG A 416 -24.31 -12.69 17.60
CA ARG A 416 -24.10 -13.88 18.43
C ARG A 416 -22.69 -14.47 18.30
N LEU A 417 -21.69 -13.60 18.33
CA LEU A 417 -20.29 -13.99 18.18
C LEU A 417 -19.71 -14.48 19.50
N ASP A 418 -18.77 -15.41 19.44
CA ASP A 418 -17.93 -15.71 20.61
C ASP A 418 -16.99 -14.53 20.86
N SER A 419 -16.91 -14.07 22.12
CA SER A 419 -16.10 -12.90 22.50
C SER A 419 -14.62 -12.97 22.10
N ARG A 420 -14.06 -14.18 21.91
CA ARG A 420 -12.68 -14.40 21.47
C ARG A 420 -12.52 -14.29 19.95
N THR A 421 -13.61 -14.24 19.20
CA THR A 421 -13.62 -14.13 17.74
C THR A 421 -13.27 -12.71 17.30
N PHE A 422 -13.75 -11.72 18.05
CA PHE A 422 -13.40 -10.32 17.86
C PHE A 422 -12.57 -9.83 19.04
N ASP A 423 -11.25 -10.03 18.99
CA ASP A 423 -10.32 -9.66 20.05
C ASP A 423 -10.30 -8.13 20.26
N GLN A 424 -10.50 -7.70 21.52
CA GLN A 424 -10.43 -6.30 21.92
C GLN A 424 -9.05 -5.65 21.66
N THR A 425 -7.99 -6.46 21.68
CA THR A 425 -6.61 -6.01 21.43
C THR A 425 -6.44 -5.60 19.98
N VAL A 426 -7.04 -6.35 19.05
CA VAL A 426 -7.02 -6.01 17.62
C VAL A 426 -7.77 -4.70 17.39
N LEU A 427 -8.96 -4.53 17.99
CA LEU A 427 -9.70 -3.27 17.89
C LEU A 427 -8.90 -2.08 18.45
N ARG A 428 -8.28 -2.22 19.63
CA ARG A 428 -7.42 -1.17 20.21
C ARG A 428 -6.26 -0.81 19.29
N ASN A 429 -5.63 -1.81 18.67
CA ASN A 429 -4.51 -1.58 17.77
C ASN A 429 -4.97 -0.87 16.49
N VAL A 430 -6.08 -1.29 15.88
CA VAL A 430 -6.59 -0.66 14.65
C VAL A 430 -7.10 0.76 14.92
N ALA A 431 -7.89 0.96 15.97
CA ALA A 431 -8.42 2.29 16.28
C ALA A 431 -7.33 3.25 16.78
N GLY A 432 -6.37 2.77 17.57
CA GLY A 432 -5.29 3.60 18.12
C GLY A 432 -4.24 4.02 17.09
N ASN A 433 -4.13 3.29 15.97
CA ASN A 433 -3.20 3.59 14.88
C ASN A 433 -3.89 4.12 13.61
N TRP A 434 -5.19 4.36 13.66
CA TRP A 434 -5.98 4.73 12.48
C TRP A 434 -5.43 5.99 11.82
N GLY A 435 -5.12 5.90 10.52
CA GLY A 435 -4.58 7.01 9.75
C GLY A 435 -3.11 7.34 10.03
N LEU A 436 -2.45 6.67 10.98
CA LEU A 436 -1.01 6.83 11.18
C LEU A 436 -0.26 6.21 10.01
N GLU A 437 0.69 6.95 9.47
CA GLU A 437 1.41 6.58 8.25
C GLU A 437 2.81 6.05 8.59
N SER A 438 3.21 4.94 7.97
CA SER A 438 4.54 4.35 8.19
C SER A 438 5.15 3.96 6.84
N ALA A 439 6.35 4.47 6.56
CA ALA A 439 6.98 4.26 5.25
C ALA A 439 7.16 2.76 4.88
N PRO A 440 7.56 1.85 5.78
CA PRO A 440 7.70 0.44 5.44
C PRO A 440 6.38 -0.25 5.05
N SER A 441 5.30 -0.05 5.83
CA SER A 441 4.00 -0.65 5.52
C SER A 441 3.44 -0.06 4.23
N SER A 442 3.62 1.25 4.02
CA SER A 442 3.22 1.97 2.82
C SER A 442 3.90 1.45 1.57
N ALA A 443 5.22 1.18 1.63
CA ALA A 443 5.96 0.62 0.51
C ALA A 443 5.49 -0.80 0.15
N ILE A 444 5.19 -1.64 1.16
CA ILE A 444 4.69 -3.00 0.93
C ILE A 444 3.29 -2.95 0.31
N ILE A 445 2.34 -2.31 1.00
CA ILE A 445 0.94 -2.32 0.58
C ILE A 445 0.72 -1.48 -0.68
N GLY A 446 1.44 -0.36 -0.86
CA GLY A 446 1.42 0.47 -2.06
C GLY A 446 2.09 -0.21 -3.25
N GLY A 447 3.07 -1.08 -3.01
CA GLY A 447 3.60 -2.01 -4.00
C GLY A 447 2.53 -2.98 -4.52
N VAL A 448 1.83 -3.64 -3.59
CA VAL A 448 0.76 -4.59 -3.93
C VAL A 448 -0.43 -3.90 -4.61
N LEU A 449 -0.91 -2.77 -4.05
CA LEU A 449 -2.01 -2.01 -4.61
C LEU A 449 -1.67 -1.43 -5.99
N GLY A 450 -0.46 -0.88 -6.17
CA GLY A 450 0.01 -0.42 -7.47
C GLY A 450 0.01 -1.54 -8.50
N GLN A 451 0.45 -2.74 -8.12
CA GLN A 451 0.40 -3.93 -8.98
C GLN A 451 -1.04 -4.35 -9.31
N GLU A 452 -1.97 -4.30 -8.34
CA GLU A 452 -3.39 -4.59 -8.62
C GLU A 452 -3.98 -3.61 -9.62
N ILE A 453 -3.72 -2.31 -9.47
CA ILE A 453 -4.16 -1.28 -10.42
C ILE A 453 -3.64 -1.58 -11.83
N LEU A 454 -2.36 -1.93 -11.97
CA LEU A 454 -1.77 -2.28 -13.28
C LEU A 454 -2.39 -3.56 -13.86
N LYS A 455 -2.65 -4.60 -13.04
CA LYS A 455 -3.37 -5.81 -13.50
C LYS A 455 -4.78 -5.48 -13.99
N THR A 456 -5.50 -4.63 -13.27
CA THR A 456 -6.84 -4.18 -13.65
C THR A 456 -6.82 -3.46 -15.00
N ILE A 457 -5.90 -2.51 -15.20
CA ILE A 457 -5.76 -1.77 -16.46
C ILE A 457 -5.36 -2.72 -17.61
N THR A 458 -4.45 -3.65 -17.32
CA THR A 458 -3.91 -4.54 -18.35
C THR A 458 -4.80 -5.75 -18.62
N HIS A 459 -5.84 -6.01 -17.82
CA HIS A 459 -6.65 -7.24 -17.88
C HIS A 459 -5.79 -8.51 -17.85
N LYS A 460 -4.65 -8.46 -17.16
CA LYS A 460 -3.69 -9.57 -17.10
C LYS A 460 -3.64 -10.12 -15.68
N ASP A 461 -3.64 -11.44 -15.61
CA ASP A 461 -3.62 -12.23 -14.38
C ASP A 461 -4.90 -12.05 -13.54
N PRO A 462 -5.25 -13.05 -12.71
CA PRO A 462 -6.39 -12.90 -11.80
C PRO A 462 -6.16 -11.74 -10.82
N PRO A 463 -7.18 -10.88 -10.60
CA PRO A 463 -7.13 -9.90 -9.53
C PRO A 463 -7.10 -10.61 -8.17
N LEU A 464 -6.58 -9.93 -7.16
CA LEU A 464 -6.70 -10.39 -5.77
C LEU A 464 -8.17 -10.41 -5.33
N SER A 465 -8.39 -10.94 -4.13
CA SER A 465 -9.70 -10.84 -3.49
C SER A 465 -10.07 -9.39 -3.20
N ASN A 466 -11.32 -9.12 -2.86
CA ASN A 466 -11.80 -7.75 -2.68
C ASN A 466 -11.25 -7.03 -1.43
N PHE A 467 -10.56 -7.73 -0.53
CA PHE A 467 -9.78 -7.14 0.57
C PHE A 467 -8.39 -7.76 0.69
N THR A 468 -7.41 -6.91 0.98
CA THR A 468 -6.03 -7.29 1.30
C THR A 468 -5.58 -6.59 2.57
N PHE A 469 -5.02 -7.37 3.51
CA PHE A 469 -4.53 -6.89 4.80
C PHE A 469 -3.05 -7.18 4.94
N LEU A 470 -2.28 -6.16 5.33
CA LEU A 470 -0.93 -6.27 5.83
C LEU A 470 -0.96 -6.17 7.35
N SER A 471 -0.40 -7.18 8.02
CA SER A 471 -0.06 -7.12 9.44
C SER A 471 1.44 -6.90 9.57
N GLY A 472 1.85 -5.72 10.01
CA GLY A 472 3.27 -5.40 10.17
C GLY A 472 3.91 -6.11 11.36
N MET A 473 3.09 -6.59 12.30
CA MET A 473 3.56 -7.29 13.51
C MET A 473 4.10 -8.70 13.20
N ASP A 474 3.47 -9.42 12.28
CA ASP A 474 3.87 -10.78 11.88
C ASP A 474 4.35 -10.88 10.43
N GLY A 475 4.29 -9.77 9.68
CA GLY A 475 4.69 -9.69 8.28
C GLY A 475 3.73 -10.40 7.31
N SER A 476 2.53 -10.77 7.76
CA SER A 476 1.57 -11.48 6.92
C SER A 476 0.82 -10.54 5.97
N VAL A 477 0.62 -10.99 4.74
CA VAL A 477 -0.25 -10.34 3.74
C VAL A 477 -1.37 -11.31 3.39
N ASN A 478 -2.59 -10.95 3.74
CA ASN A 478 -3.76 -11.82 3.72
C ASN A 478 -4.81 -11.26 2.77
N ASN A 479 -5.20 -12.07 1.78
CA ASN A 479 -6.28 -11.73 0.84
C ASN A 479 -7.56 -12.45 1.25
N VAL A 480 -8.65 -11.71 1.36
CA VAL A 480 -9.94 -12.25 1.80
C VAL A 480 -11.02 -11.83 0.81
N HIS A 481 -11.76 -12.80 0.28
CA HIS A 481 -12.90 -12.54 -0.59
C HIS A 481 -14.19 -12.53 0.25
N VAL A 482 -14.57 -11.34 0.72
CA VAL A 482 -15.77 -11.17 1.54
C VAL A 482 -16.96 -10.90 0.63
N GLN A 483 -17.95 -11.76 0.70
CA GLN A 483 -19.21 -11.60 -0.01
C GLN A 483 -20.34 -12.07 0.89
N ARG A 484 -21.51 -11.44 0.75
CA ARG A 484 -22.69 -11.85 1.49
C ARG A 484 -23.08 -13.25 1.03
N SER A 485 -23.21 -14.19 1.97
CA SER A 485 -23.77 -15.49 1.62
C SER A 485 -25.20 -15.26 1.12
N ALA A 486 -25.55 -15.83 -0.04
CA ALA A 486 -26.96 -15.94 -0.41
C ALA A 486 -27.67 -16.58 0.79
N SER A 487 -28.65 -15.88 1.36
CA SER A 487 -29.42 -16.39 2.49
C SER A 487 -29.84 -17.80 2.13
N ALA A 488 -29.45 -18.80 2.94
CA ALA A 488 -30.15 -20.06 2.90
C ALA A 488 -31.61 -19.69 3.16
N SER A 489 -32.45 -19.78 2.13
CA SER A 489 -33.89 -19.63 2.29
C SER A 489 -34.27 -20.54 3.46
N PRO A 490 -34.97 -20.02 4.48
CA PRO A 490 -35.28 -20.78 5.69
C PRO A 490 -36.01 -22.09 5.39
#